data_AF-A0A9E4AF20-F1
#
_entry.id   AF-A0A9E4AF20-F1
#
_cell.length_a   1.000
_cell.length_b   1.000
_cell.length_c   1.000
_cell.angle_alpha   90.00
_cell.angle_beta   90.00
_cell.angle_gamma   90.00
#
_symmetry.space_group_name_H-M   'P 1'
#
loop_
_entity.id
_entity.type
_entity.pdbx_description
1 polymer ?
#
loop_
_entity_poly.entity_id
_entity_poly.type
_entity_poly.pdbx_seq_one_letter_code
_entity_poly.pdbx_strand_id
1 'polypeptide(L)'
;MFQHLYGDVYYWTERHGKPETTYDWNSCAIRIDRANVLALVDPLPLTDAEIQQIEEIGTPTHILLTCNWHLREGEIFREQWGCEIYLNALGLPEAEATIDGTFKGGDRLWDAVEVIYIPDSGWTEETAFLVKQEKGLLIVGDAVCGGRADIGVPEGEIGIFTNQLEAISDRRRARDSLLGLMDYPFDAICFAHGTPIRDQAKAALQRFLDTDL
;
A
#
# COMPACT_ATOMS: atom_id res chain seq x y z
N MET A 1 -11.90 -11.17 2.25
CA MET A 1 -11.70 -12.26 1.27
C MET A 1 -10.30 -12.13 0.72
N PHE A 2 -9.45 -13.11 1.01
CA PHE A 2 -8.10 -13.21 0.46
C PHE A 2 -8.13 -13.66 -1.01
N GLN A 3 -7.44 -12.92 -1.87
CA GLN A 3 -7.53 -13.07 -3.32
C GLN A 3 -6.17 -12.91 -3.98
N HIS A 4 -5.95 -13.62 -5.08
CA HIS A 4 -4.82 -13.35 -5.96
C HIS A 4 -5.04 -12.02 -6.72
N LEU A 5 -4.07 -11.11 -6.63
CA LEU A 5 -4.13 -9.83 -7.32
C LEU A 5 -3.37 -9.90 -8.65
N TYR A 6 -2.06 -10.11 -8.57
CA TYR A 6 -1.17 -10.01 -9.70
C TYR A 6 0.17 -10.71 -9.40
N GLY A 7 0.67 -11.55 -10.32
CA GLY A 7 1.97 -12.22 -10.17
C GLY A 7 2.08 -12.98 -8.85
N ASP A 8 3.05 -12.62 -8.01
CA ASP A 8 3.26 -13.23 -6.68
C ASP A 8 2.62 -12.42 -5.53
N VAL A 9 1.63 -11.59 -5.86
CA VAL A 9 0.93 -10.71 -4.92
C VAL A 9 -0.51 -11.12 -4.72
N TYR A 10 -0.87 -11.22 -3.45
CA TYR A 10 -2.22 -11.46 -2.97
C TYR A 10 -2.72 -10.22 -2.24
N TYR A 11 -4.02 -10.09 -2.05
CA TYR A 11 -4.61 -9.02 -1.27
C TYR A 11 -5.87 -9.48 -0.56
N TRP A 12 -6.19 -8.80 0.54
CA TRP A 12 -7.45 -8.96 1.23
C TRP A 12 -7.98 -7.59 1.63
N THR A 13 -9.26 -7.59 1.96
CA THR A 13 -10.04 -6.36 2.04
C THR A 13 -10.98 -6.42 3.23
N GLU A 14 -11.06 -5.31 3.95
CA GLU A 14 -12.09 -5.02 4.93
C GLU A 14 -13.03 -3.93 4.38
N ARG A 15 -14.34 -4.15 4.50
CA ARG A 15 -15.36 -3.26 3.94
C ARG A 15 -15.79 -2.24 4.98
N HIS A 16 -15.64 -0.96 4.66
CA HIS A 16 -15.94 0.20 5.51
C HIS A 16 -17.07 1.07 4.95
N GLY A 17 -17.56 2.00 5.76
CA GLY A 17 -18.55 3.00 5.37
C GLY A 17 -20.01 2.60 5.62
N LYS A 18 -20.93 3.42 5.10
CA LYS A 18 -22.38 3.18 5.17
C LYS A 18 -22.83 2.22 4.06
N PRO A 19 -23.93 1.46 4.22
CA PRO A 19 -24.39 0.49 3.22
C PRO A 19 -24.48 1.04 1.78
N GLU A 20 -24.94 2.28 1.63
CA GLU A 20 -25.09 2.98 0.34
C GLU A 20 -23.79 3.54 -0.25
N THR A 21 -22.74 3.70 0.56
CA THR A 21 -21.47 4.31 0.17
C THR A 21 -20.30 3.53 0.79
N THR A 22 -20.34 2.21 0.66
CA THR A 22 -19.25 1.39 1.20
C THR A 22 -17.99 1.55 0.36
N TYR A 23 -16.84 1.32 0.98
CA TYR A 23 -15.54 1.36 0.33
C TYR A 23 -14.58 0.37 1.00
N ASP A 24 -13.49 0.07 0.33
CA ASP A 24 -12.57 -0.98 0.73
C ASP A 24 -11.30 -0.40 1.37
N TRP A 25 -10.86 -1.03 2.46
CA TRP A 25 -9.48 -0.94 2.93
C TRP A 25 -8.78 -2.21 2.47
N ASN A 26 -7.57 -2.12 1.94
CA ASN A 26 -6.83 -3.28 1.46
C ASN A 26 -5.48 -3.43 2.13
N SER A 27 -5.03 -4.67 2.19
CA SER A 27 -3.66 -5.07 2.49
C SER A 27 -3.21 -6.02 1.40
N CYS A 28 -1.91 -6.03 1.12
CA CYS A 28 -1.36 -6.90 0.09
C CYS A 28 -0.32 -7.83 0.75
N ALA A 29 -0.14 -9.06 0.25
CA ALA A 29 0.91 -9.99 0.66
C ALA A 29 1.79 -10.30 -0.55
N ILE A 30 3.10 -10.15 -0.40
CA ILE A 30 4.09 -10.31 -1.46
C ILE A 30 4.91 -11.57 -1.17
N ARG A 31 4.78 -12.58 -2.02
CA ARG A 31 5.59 -13.79 -1.95
C ARG A 31 6.90 -13.59 -2.73
N ILE A 32 8.03 -13.87 -2.10
CA ILE A 32 9.37 -13.68 -2.66
C ILE A 32 10.18 -14.96 -2.46
N ASP A 33 9.97 -15.93 -3.36
CA ASP A 33 10.52 -17.29 -3.23
C ASP A 33 12.04 -17.32 -3.08
N ARG A 34 12.77 -16.48 -3.84
CA ARG A 34 14.24 -16.47 -3.82
C ARG A 34 14.84 -16.07 -2.48
N ALA A 35 14.11 -15.29 -1.70
CA ALA A 35 14.51 -14.85 -0.37
C ALA A 35 13.84 -15.67 0.74
N ASN A 36 12.94 -16.61 0.41
CA ASN A 36 12.06 -17.29 1.35
C ASN A 36 11.31 -16.29 2.26
N VAL A 37 10.78 -15.23 1.64
CA VAL A 37 10.05 -14.16 2.33
C VAL A 37 8.61 -14.16 1.87
N LEU A 38 7.70 -14.10 2.83
CA LEU A 38 6.34 -13.62 2.65
C LEU A 38 6.18 -12.33 3.45
N ALA A 39 6.02 -11.22 2.74
CA ALA A 39 5.90 -9.89 3.32
C ALA A 39 4.46 -9.41 3.25
N LEU A 40 3.88 -9.01 4.39
CA LEU A 40 2.58 -8.37 4.45
C LEU A 40 2.77 -6.86 4.31
N VAL A 41 1.90 -6.17 3.60
CA VAL A 41 1.88 -4.71 3.49
C VAL A 41 0.61 -4.20 4.15
N ASP A 42 0.76 -3.33 5.15
CA ASP A 42 -0.32 -2.69 5.91
C ASP A 42 -1.40 -3.68 6.40
N PRO A 43 -1.08 -4.66 7.26
CA PRO A 43 -1.92 -5.83 7.48
C PRO A 43 -3.23 -5.56 8.23
N LEU A 44 -4.36 -5.65 7.53
CA LEU A 44 -5.71 -5.63 8.11
C LEU A 44 -6.02 -6.95 8.85
N PRO A 45 -7.05 -6.96 9.71
CA PRO A 45 -7.55 -8.19 10.31
C PRO A 45 -7.83 -9.28 9.28
N LEU A 46 -7.49 -10.51 9.67
CA LEU A 46 -7.75 -11.72 8.91
C LEU A 46 -8.68 -12.61 9.73
N THR A 47 -9.60 -13.27 9.04
CA THR A 47 -10.35 -14.39 9.64
C THR A 47 -9.46 -15.63 9.77
N ASP A 48 -9.83 -16.58 10.64
CA ASP A 48 -9.11 -17.85 10.78
C ASP A 48 -8.92 -18.60 9.44
N ALA A 49 -9.93 -18.51 8.55
CA ALA A 49 -9.86 -19.10 7.22
C ALA A 49 -8.83 -18.39 6.32
N GLU A 50 -8.71 -17.08 6.41
CA GLU A 50 -7.73 -16.32 5.63
C GLU A 50 -6.31 -16.47 6.20
N ILE A 51 -6.17 -16.63 7.52
CA ILE A 51 -4.90 -17.03 8.17
C ILE A 51 -4.42 -18.36 7.58
N GLN A 52 -5.29 -19.37 7.51
CA GLN A 52 -4.94 -20.67 6.92
C GLN A 52 -4.52 -20.53 5.45
N GLN A 53 -5.23 -19.71 4.66
CA GLN A 53 -4.88 -19.46 3.25
C GLN A 53 -3.51 -18.80 3.09
N ILE A 54 -3.15 -17.86 3.97
CA ILE A 54 -1.82 -17.26 3.98
C ILE A 54 -0.76 -18.30 4.34
N GLU A 55 -1.00 -19.11 5.36
CA GLU A 55 -0.06 -20.14 5.82
C GLU A 55 0.17 -21.24 4.77
N GLU A 56 -0.81 -21.53 3.91
CA GLU A 56 -0.67 -22.40 2.74
C GLU A 56 0.29 -21.82 1.67
N ILE A 57 0.41 -20.50 1.59
CA ILE A 57 1.37 -19.82 0.71
C ILE A 57 2.76 -19.81 1.35
N GLY A 58 2.82 -19.54 2.64
CA GLY A 58 4.01 -19.55 3.48
C GLY A 58 3.76 -18.86 4.82
N THR A 59 4.66 -19.01 5.78
CA THR A 59 4.59 -18.25 7.03
C THR A 59 5.05 -16.80 6.77
N PRO A 60 4.25 -15.78 7.12
CA PRO A 60 4.67 -14.39 7.07
C PRO A 60 5.96 -14.17 7.88
N THR A 61 6.86 -13.37 7.32
CA THR A 61 8.19 -13.10 7.91
C THR A 61 8.44 -11.62 8.13
N HIS A 62 7.76 -10.77 7.37
CA HIS A 62 7.95 -9.32 7.41
C HIS A 62 6.61 -8.62 7.26
N ILE A 63 6.51 -7.45 7.89
CA ILE A 63 5.45 -6.48 7.71
C ILE A 63 6.10 -5.20 7.19
N LEU A 64 5.66 -4.70 6.05
CA LEU A 64 6.09 -3.43 5.47
C LEU A 64 4.97 -2.42 5.65
N LEU A 65 5.27 -1.27 6.24
CA LEU A 65 4.28 -0.21 6.46
C LEU A 65 4.47 0.92 5.44
N THR A 66 3.40 1.31 4.74
CA THR A 66 3.44 2.50 3.87
C THR A 66 3.54 3.79 4.69
N CYS A 67 2.93 3.80 5.87
CA CYS A 67 2.98 4.85 6.88
C CYS A 67 2.69 4.25 8.28
N ASN A 68 2.95 5.01 9.36
CA ASN A 68 2.71 4.56 10.73
C ASN A 68 1.23 4.20 11.00
N TRP A 69 0.31 4.96 10.43
CA TRP A 69 -1.14 4.77 10.60
C TRP A 69 -1.66 3.44 10.03
N HIS A 70 -0.84 2.77 9.22
CA HIS A 70 -1.16 1.48 8.64
C HIS A 70 -0.55 0.28 9.39
N LEU A 71 -0.03 0.49 10.60
CA LEU A 71 0.37 -0.60 11.49
C LEU A 71 -0.74 -1.65 11.62
N ARG A 72 -2.01 -1.22 11.77
CA ARG A 72 -3.20 -2.09 11.78
C ARG A 72 -2.99 -3.28 12.73
N GLU A 73 -3.11 -4.52 12.26
CA GLU A 73 -2.91 -5.74 13.06
C GLU A 73 -1.45 -6.20 13.08
N GLY A 74 -0.51 -5.33 12.70
CA GLY A 74 0.90 -5.66 12.54
C GLY A 74 1.55 -6.22 13.81
N GLU A 75 1.22 -5.68 14.99
CA GLU A 75 1.74 -6.22 16.26
C GLU A 75 1.14 -7.60 16.58
N ILE A 76 -0.15 -7.81 16.27
CA ILE A 76 -0.83 -9.10 16.49
C ILE A 76 -0.22 -10.16 15.56
N PHE A 77 0.04 -9.83 14.30
CA PHE A 77 0.69 -10.74 13.36
C PHE A 77 2.18 -10.95 13.63
N ARG A 78 2.87 -9.95 14.21
CA ARG A 78 4.22 -10.15 14.76
C ARG A 78 4.20 -11.17 15.90
N GLU A 79 3.26 -11.06 16.84
CA GLU A 79 3.13 -12.04 17.93
C GLU A 79 2.79 -13.45 17.41
N GLN A 80 1.93 -13.53 16.39
CA GLN A 80 1.49 -14.79 15.82
C GLN A 80 2.57 -15.51 14.98
N TRP A 81 3.27 -14.79 14.10
CA TRP A 81 4.19 -15.39 13.13
C TRP A 81 5.67 -15.05 13.36
N GLY A 82 5.97 -14.13 14.29
CA GLY A 82 7.33 -13.64 14.52
C GLY A 82 7.82 -12.69 13.43
N CYS A 83 6.92 -12.00 12.73
CA CYS A 83 7.27 -11.07 11.65
C CYS A 83 8.09 -9.88 12.14
N GLU A 84 9.10 -9.48 11.36
CA GLU A 84 9.78 -8.20 11.58
C GLU A 84 8.96 -7.04 10.97
N ILE A 85 8.75 -5.95 11.72
CA ILE A 85 8.02 -4.77 11.26
C ILE A 85 9.01 -3.74 10.71
N TYR A 86 8.83 -3.37 9.45
CA TYR A 86 9.68 -2.42 8.73
C TYR A 86 8.89 -1.16 8.38
N LEU A 87 9.53 -0.02 8.56
CA LEU A 87 8.96 1.30 8.30
C LEU A 87 9.99 2.19 7.60
N ASN A 88 9.54 3.21 6.88
CA ASN A 88 10.44 4.24 6.38
C ASN A 88 11.15 4.92 7.56
N ALA A 89 12.47 5.09 7.49
CA ALA A 89 13.29 5.69 8.54
C ALA A 89 12.79 7.09 8.99
N LEU A 90 12.12 7.82 8.10
CA LEU A 90 11.50 9.11 8.41
C LEU A 90 10.33 9.02 9.39
N GLY A 91 9.68 7.86 9.49
CA GLY A 91 8.54 7.61 10.37
C GLY A 91 8.91 7.17 11.78
N LEU A 92 10.18 6.81 12.03
CA LEU A 92 10.65 6.35 13.34
C LEU A 92 10.30 7.28 14.51
N PRO A 93 10.39 8.62 14.40
CA PRO A 93 10.07 9.51 15.51
C PRO A 93 8.61 9.43 15.97
N GLU A 94 7.71 8.96 15.11
CA GLU A 94 6.26 8.87 15.35
C GLU A 94 5.78 7.40 15.44
N ALA A 95 6.71 6.44 15.44
CA ALA A 95 6.37 5.02 15.48
C ALA A 95 5.70 4.63 16.81
N GLU A 96 4.50 4.05 16.71
CA GLU A 96 3.73 3.60 17.88
C GLU A 96 4.08 2.16 18.30
N ALA A 97 4.78 1.41 17.45
CA ALA A 97 5.25 0.06 17.72
C ALA A 97 6.78 -0.04 17.62
N THR A 98 7.34 -1.10 18.19
CA THR A 98 8.74 -1.45 17.95
C THR A 98 8.96 -1.77 16.48
N ILE A 99 9.85 -1.02 15.84
CA ILE A 99 10.27 -1.20 14.46
C ILE A 99 11.59 -1.99 14.44
N ASP A 100 11.57 -3.14 13.77
CA ASP A 100 12.70 -4.09 13.72
C ASP A 100 13.70 -3.72 12.62
N GLY A 101 13.21 -3.10 11.55
CA GLY A 101 14.02 -2.68 10.39
C GLY A 101 13.51 -1.40 9.76
N THR A 102 14.37 -0.72 9.00
CA THR A 102 13.98 0.50 8.30
C THR A 102 14.35 0.44 6.83
N PHE A 103 13.61 1.19 6.02
CA PHE A 103 13.93 1.45 4.62
C PHE A 103 13.85 2.94 4.30
N LYS A 104 14.31 3.33 3.12
CA LYS A 104 14.17 4.66 2.56
C LYS A 104 13.92 4.58 1.06
N GLY A 105 13.49 5.70 0.46
CA GLY A 105 13.32 5.79 -0.99
C GLY A 105 14.59 5.38 -1.75
N GLY A 106 14.41 4.53 -2.76
CA GLY A 106 15.46 3.95 -3.59
C GLY A 106 16.04 2.62 -3.08
N ASP A 107 15.69 2.19 -1.86
CA ASP A 107 16.10 0.88 -1.36
C ASP A 107 15.45 -0.25 -2.18
N ARG A 108 16.13 -1.40 -2.21
CA ARG A 108 15.68 -2.60 -2.91
C ARG A 108 15.61 -3.76 -1.92
N LEU A 109 14.40 -4.10 -1.50
CA LEU A 109 14.16 -5.19 -0.57
C LEU A 109 14.15 -6.51 -1.34
N TRP A 110 15.06 -7.40 -0.95
CA TRP A 110 15.19 -8.76 -1.49
C TRP A 110 15.29 -8.84 -3.03
N ASP A 111 15.81 -7.78 -3.66
CA ASP A 111 15.86 -7.58 -5.11
C ASP A 111 14.50 -7.66 -5.86
N ALA A 112 13.39 -7.76 -5.12
CA ALA A 112 12.04 -7.96 -5.67
C ALA A 112 11.14 -6.74 -5.48
N VAL A 113 11.39 -5.94 -4.45
CA VAL A 113 10.57 -4.77 -4.12
C VAL A 113 11.45 -3.52 -4.12
N GLU A 114 11.05 -2.51 -4.88
CA GLU A 114 11.69 -1.20 -4.85
C GLU A 114 10.86 -0.22 -4.01
N VAL A 115 11.53 0.45 -3.08
CA VAL A 115 10.93 1.37 -2.12
C VAL A 115 10.88 2.76 -2.73
N ILE A 116 9.70 3.36 -2.80
CA ILE A 116 9.48 4.67 -3.42
C ILE A 116 8.95 5.61 -2.35
N TYR A 117 9.77 6.57 -1.95
CA TYR A 117 9.33 7.62 -1.02
C TYR A 117 8.43 8.63 -1.76
N ILE A 118 7.29 8.98 -1.16
CA ILE A 118 6.35 9.96 -1.69
C ILE A 118 6.32 11.16 -0.73
N PRO A 119 7.18 12.18 -0.90
CA PRO A 119 7.16 13.34 -0.03
C PRO A 119 5.90 14.18 -0.24
N ASP A 120 5.58 15.01 0.75
CA ASP A 120 4.54 16.05 0.66
C ASP A 120 3.12 15.51 0.42
N SER A 121 2.88 14.21 0.58
CA SER A 121 1.61 13.53 0.34
C SER A 121 0.69 13.45 1.56
N GLY A 122 1.07 14.08 2.68
CA GLY A 122 0.30 14.19 3.93
C GLY A 122 0.99 13.53 5.12
N TRP A 123 1.58 12.33 4.94
CA TRP A 123 2.44 11.70 5.95
C TRP A 123 3.92 11.94 5.62
N THR A 124 4.73 12.21 6.65
CA THR A 124 6.16 12.53 6.48
C THR A 124 6.93 11.38 5.82
N GLU A 125 6.52 10.15 6.13
CA GLU A 125 7.16 8.89 5.81
C GLU A 125 6.45 8.09 4.71
N GLU A 126 5.39 8.64 4.11
CA GLU A 126 4.56 7.96 3.10
C GLU A 126 5.42 7.29 2.03
N THR A 127 5.21 5.99 1.86
CA THR A 127 6.03 5.14 1.02
C THR A 127 5.17 4.21 0.18
N ALA A 128 5.50 4.08 -1.09
CA ALA A 128 4.98 3.06 -1.97
C ALA A 128 6.00 1.95 -2.22
N PHE A 129 5.50 0.76 -2.58
CA PHE A 129 6.31 -0.40 -2.91
C PHE A 129 6.04 -0.83 -4.36
N LEU A 130 7.08 -0.81 -5.20
CA LEU A 130 7.02 -1.36 -6.55
C LEU A 130 7.47 -2.81 -6.52
N VAL A 131 6.55 -3.74 -6.76
CA VAL A 131 6.84 -5.17 -6.90
C VAL A 131 7.28 -5.45 -8.34
N LYS A 132 8.50 -5.96 -8.49
CA LYS A 132 9.13 -6.26 -9.79
C LYS A 132 8.62 -7.58 -10.35
N GLN A 133 7.82 -7.48 -11.41
CA GLN A 133 7.28 -8.62 -12.15
C GLN A 133 6.93 -8.19 -13.59
N GLU A 134 6.47 -9.12 -14.44
CA GLU A 134 6.26 -8.87 -15.88
C GLU A 134 5.43 -7.61 -16.18
N LYS A 135 4.35 -7.39 -15.41
CA LYS A 135 3.73 -6.06 -15.29
C LYS A 135 3.89 -5.58 -13.85
N GLY A 136 4.66 -4.52 -13.65
CA GLY A 136 4.92 -4.00 -12.31
C GLY A 136 3.62 -3.63 -11.59
N LEU A 137 3.58 -3.94 -10.30
CA LEU A 137 2.50 -3.55 -9.39
C LEU A 137 3.06 -2.53 -8.41
N LEU A 138 2.41 -1.39 -8.30
CA LEU A 138 2.68 -0.41 -7.26
C LEU A 138 1.69 -0.62 -6.11
N ILE A 139 2.17 -0.73 -4.88
CA ILE A 139 1.34 -0.73 -3.67
C ILE A 139 1.51 0.64 -3.03
N VAL A 140 0.42 1.38 -2.83
CA VAL A 140 0.44 2.76 -2.33
C VAL A 140 -0.43 2.86 -1.09
N GLY A 141 0.06 3.60 -0.09
CA GLY A 141 -0.64 3.92 1.14
C GLY A 141 -1.72 4.99 0.94
N ASP A 142 -1.63 6.06 1.72
CA ASP A 142 -2.61 7.15 1.77
C ASP A 142 -2.40 8.23 0.71
N ALA A 143 -1.25 8.23 0.01
CA ALA A 143 -0.93 9.27 -0.97
C ALA A 143 -2.03 9.46 -2.04
N VAL A 144 -2.70 8.37 -2.42
CA VAL A 144 -3.85 8.31 -3.33
C VAL A 144 -4.73 7.11 -2.98
N CYS A 145 -6.00 7.16 -3.39
CA CYS A 145 -6.93 6.04 -3.27
C CYS A 145 -7.47 5.62 -4.64
N GLY A 146 -7.94 4.38 -4.74
CA GLY A 146 -8.69 3.89 -5.88
C GLY A 146 -10.18 4.26 -5.82
N GLY A 147 -11.00 3.58 -6.62
CA GLY A 147 -12.45 3.76 -6.64
C GLY A 147 -13.08 3.75 -5.24
N ARG A 148 -13.83 4.81 -4.91
CA ARG A 148 -14.44 5.05 -3.60
C ARG A 148 -15.75 5.82 -3.73
N ALA A 149 -16.87 5.11 -3.55
CA ALA A 149 -18.20 5.68 -3.68
C ALA A 149 -18.51 6.77 -2.65
N ASP A 150 -17.93 6.70 -1.45
CA ASP A 150 -18.19 7.64 -0.35
C ASP A 150 -17.66 9.06 -0.59
N ILE A 151 -16.63 9.17 -1.43
CA ILE A 151 -16.02 10.45 -1.83
C ILE A 151 -16.18 10.71 -3.34
N GLY A 152 -17.00 9.91 -4.04
CA GLY A 152 -17.33 10.11 -5.44
C GLY A 152 -16.19 9.79 -6.43
N VAL A 153 -15.21 8.98 -6.04
CA VAL A 153 -14.15 8.49 -6.94
C VAL A 153 -14.69 7.27 -7.69
N PRO A 154 -14.84 7.31 -9.03
CA PRO A 154 -15.35 6.17 -9.79
C PRO A 154 -14.43 4.95 -9.76
N GLU A 155 -14.98 3.76 -9.98
CA GLU A 155 -14.20 2.55 -10.22
C GLU A 155 -13.25 2.74 -11.41
N GLY A 156 -12.00 2.29 -11.25
CA GLY A 156 -10.95 2.46 -12.27
C GLY A 156 -10.30 3.85 -12.31
N GLU A 157 -10.71 4.78 -11.45
CA GLU A 157 -10.12 6.11 -11.30
C GLU A 157 -9.36 6.24 -9.98
N ILE A 158 -8.51 7.28 -9.92
CA ILE A 158 -7.69 7.61 -8.76
C ILE A 158 -8.22 8.91 -8.14
N GLY A 159 -8.19 8.99 -6.82
CA GLY A 159 -8.49 10.20 -6.06
C GLY A 159 -7.61 10.35 -4.82
N ILE A 160 -7.96 11.34 -4.00
CA ILE A 160 -7.40 11.55 -2.65
C ILE A 160 -8.58 11.72 -1.71
N PHE A 161 -8.49 11.14 -0.51
CA PHE A 161 -9.55 11.28 0.49
C PHE A 161 -9.35 12.51 1.38
N THR A 162 -10.46 13.04 1.91
CA THR A 162 -10.53 14.40 2.47
C THR A 162 -9.56 14.68 3.61
N ASN A 163 -9.39 13.75 4.56
CA ASN A 163 -8.47 13.96 5.68
C ASN A 163 -7.01 14.09 5.20
N GLN A 164 -6.64 13.33 4.15
CA GLN A 164 -5.31 13.45 3.56
C GLN A 164 -5.12 14.81 2.89
N LEU A 165 -6.15 15.30 2.20
CA LEU A 165 -6.10 16.61 1.56
C LEU A 165 -5.90 17.75 2.57
N GLU A 166 -6.43 17.62 3.78
CA GLU A 166 -6.22 18.56 4.88
C GLU A 166 -4.78 18.50 5.43
N ALA A 167 -4.14 17.33 5.39
CA ALA A 167 -2.74 17.13 5.81
C ALA A 167 -1.70 17.63 4.78
N ILE A 168 -2.09 17.77 3.51
CA ILE A 168 -1.20 18.26 2.45
C ILE A 168 -0.98 19.78 2.57
N SER A 169 0.21 20.16 3.04
CA SER A 169 0.60 21.57 3.21
C SER A 169 0.93 22.30 1.91
N ASP A 170 1.46 21.60 0.90
CA ASP A 170 1.78 22.14 -0.43
C ASP A 170 1.30 21.17 -1.52
N ARG A 171 0.14 21.47 -2.09
CA ARG A 171 -0.51 20.63 -3.10
C ARG A 171 0.28 20.53 -4.40
N ARG A 172 1.06 21.56 -4.74
CA ARG A 172 1.91 21.53 -5.94
C ARG A 172 3.04 20.52 -5.74
N ARG A 173 3.66 20.52 -4.55
CA ARG A 173 4.69 19.53 -4.21
C ARG A 173 4.12 18.11 -4.11
N ALA A 174 2.95 17.94 -3.49
CA ALA A 174 2.25 16.65 -3.46
C ALA A 174 2.02 16.10 -4.89
N ARG A 175 1.54 16.97 -5.79
CA ARG A 175 1.36 16.64 -7.20
C ARG A 175 2.68 16.30 -7.90
N ASP A 176 3.76 17.05 -7.64
CA ASP A 176 5.10 16.77 -8.20
C ASP A 176 5.61 15.38 -7.73
N SER A 177 5.38 15.01 -6.47
CA SER A 177 5.72 13.69 -5.93
C SER A 177 4.94 12.56 -6.61
N LEU A 178 3.62 12.74 -6.80
CA LEU A 178 2.79 11.77 -7.50
C LEU A 178 3.15 11.66 -8.99
N LEU A 179 3.51 12.78 -9.63
CA LEU A 179 4.02 12.78 -11.00
C LEU A 179 5.30 11.95 -11.12
N GLY A 180 6.19 11.99 -10.12
CA GLY A 180 7.41 11.19 -10.07
C GLY A 180 7.15 9.67 -10.09
N LEU A 181 5.96 9.21 -9.67
CA LEU A 181 5.60 7.79 -9.78
C LEU A 181 5.58 7.33 -11.26
N MET A 182 5.29 8.22 -12.21
CA MET A 182 5.20 7.89 -13.64
C MET A 182 6.52 7.35 -14.23
N ASP A 183 7.66 7.63 -13.60
CA ASP A 183 8.98 7.13 -14.02
C ASP A 183 9.18 5.64 -13.72
N TYR A 184 8.35 5.05 -12.86
CA TYR A 184 8.47 3.65 -12.45
C TYR A 184 7.69 2.70 -13.37
N PRO A 185 8.18 1.47 -13.64
CA PRO A 185 7.56 0.56 -14.59
C PRO A 185 6.40 -0.24 -13.98
N PHE A 186 5.29 0.41 -13.66
CA PHE A 186 4.05 -0.26 -13.22
C PHE A 186 2.92 -0.15 -14.26
N ASP A 187 2.00 -1.11 -14.23
CA ASP A 187 0.75 -1.12 -15.01
C ASP A 187 -0.48 -1.29 -14.09
N ALA A 188 -0.27 -1.75 -12.86
CA ALA A 188 -1.31 -1.95 -11.85
C ALA A 188 -0.98 -1.19 -10.55
N ILE A 189 -2.00 -0.83 -9.78
CA ILE A 189 -1.88 -0.24 -8.43
C ILE A 189 -2.80 -0.97 -7.42
N CYS A 190 -2.24 -1.41 -6.28
CA CYS A 190 -2.95 -1.84 -5.05
C CYS A 190 -2.98 -0.61 -4.11
N PHE A 191 -4.15 -0.14 -3.70
CA PHE A 191 -4.27 1.01 -2.78
C PHE A 191 -4.58 0.52 -1.37
N ALA A 192 -4.08 1.21 -0.35
CA ALA A 192 -4.55 0.99 1.03
C ALA A 192 -6.05 1.27 1.18
N HIS A 193 -6.60 2.20 0.37
CA HIS A 193 -8.02 2.53 0.32
C HIS A 193 -8.57 2.56 -1.11
N GLY A 194 -9.74 1.95 -1.31
CA GLY A 194 -10.45 1.91 -2.59
C GLY A 194 -10.07 0.73 -3.48
N THR A 195 -10.75 0.59 -4.61
CA THR A 195 -10.58 -0.58 -5.48
C THR A 195 -9.23 -0.56 -6.23
N PRO A 196 -8.46 -1.67 -6.23
CA PRO A 196 -7.23 -1.78 -7.04
C PRO A 196 -7.47 -1.60 -8.54
N ILE A 197 -6.52 -0.98 -9.24
CA ILE A 197 -6.51 -0.87 -10.70
C ILE A 197 -5.56 -1.91 -11.26
N ARG A 198 -6.06 -2.86 -12.05
CA ARG A 198 -5.29 -4.05 -12.49
C ARG A 198 -4.54 -3.87 -13.82
N ASP A 199 -4.88 -2.85 -14.59
CA ASP A 199 -4.21 -2.46 -15.84
C ASP A 199 -4.42 -0.96 -16.11
N GLN A 200 -3.58 -0.38 -16.97
CA GLN A 200 -3.65 1.03 -17.36
C GLN A 200 -3.59 2.00 -16.18
N ALA A 201 -2.98 1.60 -15.07
CA ALA A 201 -2.95 2.42 -13.86
C ALA A 201 -2.22 3.76 -14.07
N LYS A 202 -1.22 3.80 -14.96
CA LYS A 202 -0.57 5.06 -15.38
C LYS A 202 -1.53 6.01 -16.09
N ALA A 203 -2.47 5.50 -16.88
CA ALA A 203 -3.47 6.34 -17.54
C ALA A 203 -4.46 6.92 -16.54
N ALA A 204 -4.86 6.14 -15.53
CA ALA A 204 -5.69 6.63 -14.43
C ALA A 204 -4.95 7.68 -13.57
N LEU A 205 -3.67 7.44 -13.24
CA LEU A 205 -2.85 8.41 -12.52
C LEU A 205 -2.68 9.71 -13.32
N GLN A 206 -2.46 9.64 -14.63
CA GLN A 206 -2.38 10.83 -15.47
C GLN A 206 -3.69 11.63 -15.45
N ARG A 207 -4.84 10.97 -15.59
CA ARG A 207 -6.14 11.65 -15.50
C ARG A 207 -6.34 12.35 -14.15
N PHE A 208 -5.94 11.70 -13.06
CA PHE A 208 -5.98 12.31 -11.74
C PHE A 208 -5.05 13.53 -11.65
N LEU A 209 -3.81 13.43 -12.14
CA LEU A 209 -2.86 14.54 -12.16
C LEU A 209 -3.30 15.72 -13.05
N ASP A 210 -4.14 15.48 -14.05
CA ASP A 210 -4.70 16.54 -14.90
C ASP A 210 -5.85 17.31 -14.22
N THR A 211 -6.27 16.88 -13.01
CA THR A 211 -7.19 17.62 -12.15
C THR A 211 -6.45 18.60 -11.23
N ASP A 212 -7.17 19.59 -10.69
CA ASP A 212 -6.63 20.45 -9.63
C ASP A 212 -6.66 19.70 -8.29
N LEU A 213 -5.47 19.45 -7.73
CA LEU A 213 -5.29 18.85 -6.40
C LEU A 213 -5.64 19.86 -5.30
#